data_AF-A0A314XI73-F1
#
_entry.id   AF-A0A314XI73-F1
#
_cell.length_a   1.000
_cell.length_b   1.000
_cell.length_c   1.000
_cell.angle_alpha   90.00
_cell.angle_beta   90.00
_cell.angle_gamma   90.00
#
_symmetry.space_group_name_H-M   'P 1'
#
loop_
_entity.id
_entity.type
_entity.pdbx_description
1 polymer ?
#
loop_
_entity_poly.entity_id
_entity_poly.type
_entity_poly.pdbx_seq_one_letter_code
_entity_poly.pdbx_strand_id
1 'polypeptide(L)'
;MAFHTRSNSFPSRPHPIVQEVDEHLVRLRSSEVTSTSSSISHKLTGLQELHSCVDRLLQLPLAQQALAQEQNEKSTNELLDGSLRILDGCSSAKDALLQTKECVQDLQSIMRRRRGSESGALTTEVRKYLTSRKMVKKAIHKAMRNLKGSSFSSLNNDNETIALLAR
;
A
#
# COMPACT_ATOMS: atom_id res chain seq x y z
N MET A 1 45.38 22.25 6.26
CA MET A 1 44.91 21.08 7.01
C MET A 1 43.41 21.28 7.26
N ALA A 2 42.57 20.45 6.66
CA ALA A 2 41.12 20.57 6.79
C ALA A 2 40.66 19.86 8.07
N PHE A 3 40.05 20.60 8.98
CA PHE A 3 39.47 20.04 10.20
C PHE A 3 38.11 19.41 9.87
N HIS A 4 38.02 18.09 9.96
CA HIS A 4 36.75 17.38 9.95
C HIS A 4 36.07 17.55 11.31
N THR A 5 35.08 18.43 11.39
CA THR A 5 34.14 18.48 12.51
C THR A 5 33.27 17.23 12.48
N ARG A 6 33.61 16.21 13.26
CA ARG A 6 32.74 15.05 13.47
C ARG A 6 31.70 15.39 14.54
N SER A 7 30.42 15.26 14.19
CA SER A 7 29.31 15.45 15.13
C SER A 7 29.25 14.25 16.08
N ASN A 8 29.35 14.50 17.38
CA ASN A 8 29.16 13.48 18.42
C ASN A 8 27.69 13.52 18.86
N SER A 9 26.83 12.70 18.27
CA SER A 9 25.50 12.46 18.80
C SER A 9 25.63 11.57 20.04
N PHE A 10 25.35 12.12 21.22
CA PHE A 10 25.17 11.31 22.43
C PHE A 10 23.93 10.40 22.26
N PRO A 11 23.94 9.18 22.82
CA PRO A 11 22.74 8.35 22.84
C PRO A 11 21.62 9.13 23.54
N SER A 12 20.46 9.21 22.89
CA SER A 12 19.28 9.85 23.47
C SER A 12 18.89 9.10 24.74
N ARG A 13 18.85 9.81 25.88
CA ARG A 13 18.35 9.24 27.12
C ARG A 13 16.88 8.85 26.91
N PRO A 14 16.46 7.62 27.24
CA PRO A 14 15.06 7.23 27.11
C PRO A 14 14.19 8.14 27.96
N HIS A 15 12.98 8.42 27.47
CA HIS A 15 12.02 9.24 28.20
C HIS A 15 11.75 8.60 29.58
N PRO A 16 11.65 9.38 30.68
CA PRO A 16 11.49 8.84 32.03
C PRO A 16 10.36 7.80 32.17
N ILE A 17 9.29 7.98 31.40
CA ILE A 17 8.16 7.04 31.39
C ILE A 17 8.49 5.67 30.80
N VAL A 18 9.42 5.58 29.84
CA VAL A 18 9.85 4.32 29.24
C VAL A 18 10.66 3.52 30.27
N GLN A 19 11.47 4.22 31.07
CA GLN A 19 12.18 3.63 32.19
C GLN A 19 11.19 3.13 33.27
N GLU A 20 10.17 3.91 33.60
CA GLU A 20 9.11 3.55 34.54
C GLU A 20 8.37 2.27 34.12
N VAL A 21 8.00 2.16 32.84
CA VAL A 21 7.39 0.95 32.26
C VAL A 21 8.31 -0.28 32.40
N ASP A 22 9.59 -0.13 32.08
CA ASP A 22 10.57 -1.22 32.16
C ASP A 22 10.77 -1.69 33.62
N GLU A 23 10.84 -0.75 34.56
CA GLU A 23 10.93 -1.04 35.99
C GLU A 23 9.71 -1.83 36.52
N HIS A 24 8.49 -1.44 36.12
CA HIS A 24 7.27 -2.17 36.49
C HIS A 24 7.21 -3.57 35.83
N LEU A 25 7.66 -3.72 34.58
CA LEU A 25 7.76 -5.01 33.91
C LEU A 25 8.76 -5.96 34.59
N VAL A 26 9.96 -5.46 34.92
CA VAL A 26 10.98 -6.23 35.63
C VAL A 26 10.45 -6.69 36.99
N ARG A 27 9.82 -5.79 37.75
CA ARG A 27 9.24 -6.10 39.07
C ARG A 27 8.16 -7.18 39.00
N LEU A 28 7.27 -7.09 38.00
CA LEU A 28 6.23 -8.10 37.78
C LEU A 28 6.83 -9.47 37.44
N ARG A 29 7.82 -9.50 36.54
CA ARG A 29 8.50 -10.74 36.13
C ARG A 29 9.27 -11.39 37.29
N SER A 30 9.96 -10.60 38.13
CA SER A 30 10.67 -11.12 39.30
C SER A 30 9.73 -11.74 40.34
N SER A 31 8.51 -11.22 40.46
CA SER A 31 7.46 -11.71 41.39
C SER A 31 6.82 -13.04 40.95
N GLU A 32 7.11 -13.49 39.73
CA GLU A 32 6.68 -14.79 39.20
C GLU A 32 7.72 -15.89 39.46
N VAL A 33 9.01 -15.55 39.37
CA VAL A 33 10.13 -16.50 39.51
C VAL A 33 10.44 -16.83 40.98
N THR A 34 10.15 -15.91 41.90
CA THR A 34 10.29 -16.16 43.34
C THR A 34 8.98 -16.70 43.90
N SER A 35 8.89 -18.03 44.08
CA SER A 35 7.76 -18.73 44.72
C SER A 35 7.68 -18.48 46.24
N THR A 36 7.76 -17.22 46.65
CA THR A 36 7.68 -16.80 48.05
C THR A 36 6.53 -15.80 48.20
N SER A 37 5.31 -16.32 48.40
CA SER A 37 4.14 -15.65 48.98
C SER A 37 3.87 -14.17 48.62
N SER A 38 4.10 -13.73 47.37
CA SER A 38 3.52 -12.47 46.93
C SER A 38 2.01 -12.67 46.80
N SER A 39 1.25 -12.03 47.67
CA SER A 39 -0.22 -12.06 47.62
C SER A 39 -0.69 -11.66 46.23
N ILE A 40 -1.73 -12.32 45.73
CA ILE A 40 -2.42 -12.00 44.46
C ILE A 40 -2.70 -10.49 44.37
N SER A 41 -3.03 -9.85 45.49
CA SER A 41 -3.24 -8.40 45.57
C SER A 41 -2.03 -7.59 45.10
N HIS A 42 -0.80 -7.96 45.47
CA HIS A 42 0.41 -7.24 45.05
C HIS A 42 0.69 -7.38 43.56
N LYS A 43 0.41 -8.54 42.97
CA LYS A 43 0.52 -8.75 41.51
C LYS A 43 -0.50 -7.91 40.74
N LEU A 44 -1.73 -7.83 41.25
CA LEU A 44 -2.79 -6.98 40.66
C LEU A 44 -2.44 -5.50 40.77
N THR A 45 -1.90 -5.05 41.90
CA THR A 45 -1.41 -3.67 42.05
C THR A 45 -0.29 -3.36 41.06
N GLY A 46 0.70 -4.25 40.92
CA GLY A 46 1.77 -4.08 39.94
C GLY A 46 1.28 -4.00 38.49
N LEU A 47 0.26 -4.79 38.13
CA LEU A 47 -0.40 -4.71 36.82
C LEU A 47 -1.11 -3.38 36.61
N GLN A 48 -1.80 -2.87 37.64
CA GLN A 48 -2.48 -1.59 37.57
C GLN A 48 -1.50 -0.41 37.41
N GLU A 49 -0.37 -0.44 38.12
CA GLU A 49 0.72 0.54 37.96
C GLU A 49 1.32 0.50 36.56
N LEU A 50 1.59 -0.70 36.03
CA LEU A 50 2.09 -0.88 34.68
C LEU A 50 1.10 -0.33 33.63
N HIS A 51 -0.19 -0.64 33.80
CA HIS A 51 -1.25 -0.13 32.90
C HIS A 51 -1.29 1.40 32.91
N SER A 52 -1.24 2.03 34.09
CA SER A 52 -1.20 3.50 34.22
C SER A 52 0.02 4.11 33.50
N CYS A 53 1.19 3.46 33.59
CA CYS A 53 2.40 3.91 32.91
C CYS A 53 2.27 3.79 31.38
N VAL A 54 1.69 2.69 30.89
CA VAL A 54 1.45 2.49 29.45
C VAL A 54 0.43 3.50 28.92
N ASP A 55 -0.66 3.77 29.64
CA ASP A 55 -1.63 4.80 29.26
C ASP A 55 -0.97 6.18 29.12
N ARG A 56 -0.16 6.57 30.11
CA ARG A 56 0.59 7.83 30.06
C ARG A 56 1.62 7.84 28.91
N LEU A 57 2.24 6.69 28.58
CA LEU A 57 3.17 6.56 27.46
C LEU A 57 2.44 6.77 26.12
N LEU A 58 1.27 6.16 25.94
CA LEU A 58 0.44 6.29 24.74
C LEU A 58 -0.11 7.71 24.56
N GLN A 59 -0.28 8.47 25.65
CA GLN A 59 -0.67 9.88 25.62
C GLN A 59 0.47 10.83 25.23
N LEU A 60 1.73 10.35 25.17
CA LEU A 60 2.83 11.22 24.74
C LEU A 60 2.64 11.64 23.27
N PRO A 61 2.90 12.92 22.93
CA PRO A 61 2.81 13.39 21.56
C PRO A 61 3.63 12.57 20.57
N LEU A 62 4.81 12.11 20.98
CA LEU A 62 5.68 11.29 20.13
C LEU A 62 5.10 9.91 19.85
N ALA A 63 4.47 9.28 20.85
CA ALA A 63 3.82 7.98 20.69
C ALA A 63 2.57 8.11 19.79
N GLN A 64 1.77 9.14 20.00
CA GLN A 64 0.62 9.44 19.14
C GLN A 64 1.05 9.74 17.70
N GLN A 65 2.13 10.49 17.51
CA GLN A 65 2.69 10.77 16.20
C GLN A 65 3.17 9.50 15.51
N ALA A 66 3.87 8.61 16.21
CA ALA A 66 4.33 7.33 15.67
C ALA A 66 3.16 6.43 15.25
N LEU A 67 2.12 6.32 16.09
CA LEU A 67 0.91 5.56 15.77
C LEU A 67 0.15 6.15 14.58
N ALA A 68 0.01 7.47 14.53
CA ALA A 68 -0.62 8.15 13.40
C ALA A 68 0.19 7.98 12.11
N GLN A 69 1.52 8.04 12.21
CA GLN A 69 2.40 7.79 11.07
C GLN A 69 2.22 6.36 10.54
N GLU A 70 2.19 5.35 11.40
CA GLU A 70 1.98 3.96 10.98
C GLU A 70 0.63 3.78 10.26
N GLN A 71 -0.44 4.38 10.79
CA GLN A 71 -1.76 4.35 10.13
C GLN A 71 -1.74 5.07 8.77
N ASN A 72 -1.07 6.22 8.70
CA ASN A 72 -0.88 6.96 7.45
C ASN A 72 -0.08 6.14 6.44
N GLU A 73 1.03 5.51 6.85
CA GLU A 73 1.82 4.63 5.98
C GLU A 73 0.98 3.45 5.45
N LYS A 74 0.16 2.83 6.29
CA LYS A 74 -0.75 1.77 5.84
C LYS A 74 -1.75 2.27 4.80
N SER A 75 -2.43 3.39 5.07
CA SER A 75 -3.44 3.95 4.15
C SER A 75 -2.82 4.41 2.82
N THR A 76 -1.63 5.03 2.87
CA THR A 76 -0.89 5.45 1.68
C THR A 76 -0.42 4.26 0.85
N ASN A 77 0.02 3.17 1.49
CA ASN A 77 0.37 1.92 0.81
C ASN A 77 -0.83 1.28 0.12
N GLU A 78 -2.00 1.25 0.77
CA GLU A 78 -3.25 0.75 0.16
C GLU A 78 -3.68 1.59 -1.05
N LEU A 79 -3.57 2.92 -0.95
CA LEU A 79 -3.83 3.84 -2.05
C LEU A 79 -2.85 3.63 -3.22
N LEU A 80 -1.57 3.44 -2.91
CA LEU A 80 -0.52 3.19 -3.89
C LEU A 80 -0.75 1.86 -4.62
N ASP A 81 -1.08 0.80 -3.90
CA ASP A 81 -1.44 -0.49 -4.49
C ASP A 81 -2.65 -0.38 -5.43
N GLY A 82 -3.69 0.34 -5.01
CA GLY A 82 -4.84 0.64 -5.86
C GLY A 82 -4.45 1.39 -7.14
N SER A 83 -3.56 2.37 -7.01
CA SER A 83 -3.05 3.17 -8.14
C SER A 83 -2.22 2.34 -9.11
N LEU A 84 -1.38 1.43 -8.59
CA LEU A 84 -0.57 0.52 -9.40
C LEU A 84 -1.45 -0.43 -10.21
N ARG A 85 -2.50 -1.00 -9.60
CA ARG A 85 -3.47 -1.86 -10.30
C ARG A 85 -4.19 -1.13 -11.44
N ILE A 86 -4.50 0.15 -11.28
CA ILE A 86 -5.05 0.99 -12.36
C ILE A 86 -4.02 1.13 -13.49
N LEU A 87 -2.78 1.46 -13.16
CA LEU A 87 -1.69 1.63 -14.12
C LEU A 87 -1.42 0.36 -14.94
N ASP A 88 -1.43 -0.81 -14.29
CA ASP A 88 -1.29 -2.11 -14.95
C ASP A 88 -2.44 -2.39 -15.91
N GLY A 89 -3.67 -2.08 -15.49
CA GLY A 89 -4.87 -2.18 -16.31
C GLY A 89 -4.81 -1.28 -17.55
N CYS A 90 -4.40 -0.02 -17.37
CA CYS A 90 -4.19 0.95 -18.45
C CYS A 90 -3.08 0.51 -19.41
N SER A 91 -1.96 -0.01 -18.90
CA SER A 91 -0.85 -0.51 -19.71
C SER A 91 -1.30 -1.69 -20.58
N SER A 92 -2.00 -2.66 -19.99
CA SER A 92 -2.58 -3.79 -20.71
C SER A 92 -3.57 -3.36 -21.80
N ALA A 93 -4.41 -2.35 -21.53
CA ALA A 93 -5.35 -1.81 -22.51
C ALA A 93 -4.63 -1.10 -23.66
N LYS A 94 -3.58 -0.31 -23.35
CA LYS A 94 -2.72 0.35 -24.34
C LYS A 94 -2.07 -0.67 -25.27
N ASP A 95 -1.49 -1.74 -24.73
CA ASP A 95 -0.82 -2.77 -25.54
C ASP A 95 -1.79 -3.49 -26.46
N ALA A 96 -3.00 -3.80 -25.99
CA ALA A 96 -4.05 -4.40 -26.82
C ALA A 96 -4.49 -3.44 -27.96
N LEU A 97 -4.57 -2.14 -27.68
CA LEU A 97 -4.87 -1.12 -28.70
C LEU A 97 -3.76 -0.99 -29.73
N LEU A 98 -2.49 -1.04 -29.30
CA LEU A 98 -1.33 -1.04 -30.19
C LEU A 98 -1.37 -2.25 -31.13
N GLN A 99 -1.70 -3.44 -30.62
CA GLN A 99 -1.90 -4.62 -31.46
C GLN A 99 -3.01 -4.41 -32.51
N THR A 100 -4.12 -3.78 -32.14
CA THR A 100 -5.19 -3.45 -33.11
C THR A 100 -4.69 -2.48 -34.19
N LYS A 101 -3.87 -1.49 -33.80
CA LYS A 101 -3.26 -0.54 -34.74
C LYS A 101 -2.35 -1.25 -35.75
N GLU A 102 -1.53 -2.19 -35.31
CA GLU A 102 -0.69 -3.01 -36.19
C GLU A 102 -1.54 -3.81 -37.19
N CYS A 103 -2.58 -4.52 -36.72
CA CYS A 103 -3.48 -5.24 -37.63
C CYS A 103 -4.15 -4.33 -38.67
N VAL A 104 -4.47 -3.08 -38.32
CA VAL A 104 -5.02 -2.10 -39.28
C VAL A 104 -3.97 -1.71 -40.32
N GLN A 105 -2.71 -1.53 -39.92
CA GLN A 105 -1.62 -1.21 -40.84
C GLN A 105 -1.32 -2.38 -41.79
N ASP A 106 -1.38 -3.62 -41.30
CA ASP A 106 -1.24 -4.82 -42.12
C ASP A 106 -2.36 -4.94 -43.15
N LEU A 107 -3.61 -4.72 -42.72
CA LEU A 107 -4.78 -4.67 -43.62
C LEU A 107 -4.61 -3.61 -44.72
N GLN A 108 -4.24 -2.38 -44.35
CA GLN A 108 -4.01 -1.32 -45.32
C GLN A 108 -2.87 -1.66 -46.29
N SER A 109 -1.81 -2.30 -45.80
CA SER A 109 -0.67 -2.71 -46.63
C SER A 109 -1.07 -3.77 -47.65
N ILE A 110 -1.86 -4.77 -47.25
CA ILE A 110 -2.39 -5.79 -48.17
C ILE A 110 -3.32 -5.13 -49.19
N MET A 111 -4.25 -4.27 -48.76
CA MET A 111 -5.16 -3.58 -49.67
C MET A 111 -4.44 -2.72 -50.72
N ARG A 112 -3.37 -2.02 -50.33
CA ARG A 112 -2.55 -1.21 -51.25
C ARG A 112 -1.76 -2.07 -52.26
N ARG A 113 -1.28 -3.24 -51.84
CA ARG A 113 -0.48 -4.14 -52.70
C ARG A 113 -1.34 -5.05 -53.58
N ARG A 114 -2.64 -5.21 -53.27
CA ARG A 114 -3.52 -6.19 -53.91
C ARG A 114 -3.72 -5.89 -55.40
N ARG A 115 -3.09 -6.70 -56.27
CA ARG A 115 -3.41 -6.82 -57.70
C ARG A 115 -4.18 -8.13 -57.94
N GLY A 116 -5.51 -8.05 -57.99
CA GLY A 116 -6.39 -9.02 -58.67
C GLY A 116 -6.58 -10.45 -58.15
N SER A 117 -5.75 -11.05 -57.27
CA SER A 117 -5.86 -12.50 -56.97
C SER A 117 -5.71 -12.95 -55.50
N GLU A 118 -5.08 -12.16 -54.64
CA GLU A 118 -4.73 -12.60 -53.27
C GLU A 118 -5.87 -12.44 -52.25
N SER A 119 -6.97 -13.18 -52.42
CA SER A 119 -8.11 -13.16 -51.48
C SER A 119 -7.77 -13.80 -50.11
N GLY A 120 -6.95 -14.86 -50.11
CA GLY A 120 -6.59 -15.60 -48.89
C GLY A 120 -5.88 -14.76 -47.83
N ALA A 121 -4.81 -14.03 -48.20
CA ALA A 121 -4.05 -13.18 -47.28
C ALA A 121 -4.88 -12.04 -46.68
N LEU A 122 -5.82 -11.49 -47.45
CA LEU A 122 -6.74 -10.49 -46.92
C LEU A 122 -7.70 -11.10 -45.88
N THR A 123 -8.26 -12.28 -46.16
CA THR A 123 -9.18 -12.93 -45.21
C THR A 123 -8.51 -13.31 -43.88
N THR A 124 -7.23 -13.71 -43.91
CA THR A 124 -6.47 -14.03 -42.69
C THR A 124 -6.20 -12.79 -41.86
N GLU A 125 -5.81 -11.68 -42.49
CA GLU A 125 -5.52 -10.42 -41.79
C GLU A 125 -6.80 -9.76 -41.23
N VAL A 126 -7.92 -9.86 -41.96
CA VAL A 126 -9.24 -9.45 -41.43
C VAL A 126 -9.60 -10.27 -40.18
N ARG A 127 -9.34 -11.58 -40.20
CA ARG A 127 -9.58 -12.45 -39.05
C ARG A 127 -8.71 -12.06 -37.85
N LYS A 128 -7.43 -11.73 -38.06
CA LYS A 128 -6.53 -11.25 -37.01
C LYS A 128 -7.02 -9.93 -36.41
N TYR A 129 -7.37 -8.95 -37.23
CA TYR A 129 -7.95 -7.67 -36.78
C TYR A 129 -9.21 -7.87 -35.93
N LEU A 130 -10.16 -8.69 -36.39
CA LEU A 130 -11.38 -9.00 -35.64
C LEU A 130 -11.07 -9.69 -34.30
N THR A 131 -10.05 -10.55 -34.27
CA THR A 131 -9.60 -11.22 -33.05
C THR A 131 -8.96 -10.24 -32.09
N SER A 132 -8.07 -9.36 -32.56
CA SER A 132 -7.44 -8.31 -31.76
C SER A 132 -8.51 -7.40 -31.12
N ARG A 133 -9.52 -6.97 -31.88
CA ARG A 133 -10.64 -6.17 -31.31
C ARG A 133 -11.39 -6.90 -30.19
N LYS A 134 -11.62 -8.20 -30.32
CA LYS A 134 -12.23 -9.01 -29.25
C LYS A 134 -11.32 -9.06 -28.03
N MET A 135 -10.00 -9.16 -28.22
CA MET A 135 -9.01 -9.15 -27.14
C MET A 135 -8.98 -7.80 -26.42
N VAL A 136 -9.00 -6.67 -27.15
CA VAL A 136 -9.11 -5.32 -26.54
C VAL A 136 -10.34 -5.23 -25.66
N LYS A 137 -11.51 -5.63 -26.17
CA LYS A 137 -12.76 -5.59 -25.40
C LYS A 137 -12.63 -6.43 -24.11
N LYS A 138 -12.05 -7.63 -24.20
CA LYS A 138 -11.81 -8.50 -23.03
C LYS A 138 -10.83 -7.86 -22.03
N ALA A 139 -9.72 -7.28 -22.51
CA ALA A 139 -8.71 -6.64 -21.68
C ALA A 139 -9.29 -5.44 -20.91
N ILE A 140 -10.06 -4.58 -21.57
CA ILE A 140 -10.76 -3.45 -20.93
C ILE A 140 -11.75 -3.95 -19.87
N HIS A 141 -12.59 -4.94 -20.19
CA HIS A 141 -13.54 -5.48 -19.22
C HIS A 141 -12.85 -6.15 -18.02
N LYS A 142 -11.72 -6.83 -18.25
CA LYS A 142 -10.91 -7.43 -17.19
C LYS A 142 -10.31 -6.35 -16.29
N ALA A 143 -9.73 -5.30 -16.88
CA ALA A 143 -9.20 -4.15 -16.13
C ALA A 143 -10.29 -3.49 -15.27
N MET A 144 -11.48 -3.26 -15.84
CA MET A 144 -12.62 -2.70 -15.09
C MET A 144 -13.09 -3.60 -13.93
N ARG A 145 -13.10 -4.93 -14.10
CA ARG A 145 -13.44 -5.85 -13.00
C ARG A 145 -12.38 -5.86 -11.90
N ASN A 146 -11.11 -5.90 -12.28
CA ASN A 146 -9.99 -5.87 -11.34
C ASN A 146 -10.00 -4.58 -10.52
N LEU A 147 -10.41 -3.47 -11.14
CA LEU A 147 -10.59 -2.19 -10.48
C LEU A 147 -11.78 -2.19 -9.50
N LYS A 148 -12.89 -2.86 -9.84
CA LYS A 148 -14.08 -2.95 -8.97
C LYS A 148 -13.85 -3.82 -7.71
N GLY A 149 -12.88 -4.73 -7.74
CA GLY A 149 -12.45 -5.50 -6.57
C GLY A 149 -11.49 -4.76 -5.64
N SER A 150 -10.97 -3.60 -6.07
CA SER A 150 -10.28 -2.65 -5.21
C SER A 150 -11.31 -1.83 -4.46
N SER A 151 -11.23 -1.76 -3.13
CA SER A 151 -12.14 -1.04 -2.24
C SER A 151 -12.13 0.49 -2.40
N PHE A 152 -12.18 1.01 -3.63
CA PHE A 152 -12.46 2.43 -3.89
C PHE A 152 -13.87 2.84 -3.43
N SER A 153 -14.76 1.88 -3.14
CA SER A 153 -16.07 2.16 -2.53
C SER A 153 -15.97 2.65 -1.08
N SER A 154 -14.83 2.46 -0.39
CA SER A 154 -14.66 2.92 0.99
C SER A 154 -14.17 4.36 1.09
N LEU A 155 -13.51 4.89 0.06
CA LEU A 155 -12.96 6.25 0.05
C LEU A 155 -14.01 7.34 -0.23
N ASN A 156 -15.26 6.97 -0.51
CA ASN A 156 -16.30 7.92 -0.90
C ASN A 156 -17.23 8.35 0.24
N ASN A 157 -17.01 7.85 1.48
CA ASN A 157 -17.88 8.12 2.62
C ASN A 157 -17.24 8.97 3.73
N ASP A 158 -15.97 9.32 3.61
CA ASP A 158 -15.28 10.10 4.64
C ASP A 158 -15.11 11.54 4.14
N ASN A 159 -16.03 12.42 4.53
CA ASN A 159 -15.99 13.87 4.25
C ASN A 159 -14.69 14.56 4.73
N GLU A 160 -13.79 13.84 5.41
CA GLU A 160 -12.53 14.31 5.96
C GLU A 160 -11.36 14.26 4.95
N THR A 161 -11.37 13.34 3.97
CA THR A 161 -10.26 13.22 3.00
C THR A 161 -10.26 14.31 1.94
N ILE A 162 -11.42 14.90 1.63
CA ILE A 162 -11.54 16.04 0.70
C ILE A 162 -10.95 17.32 1.31
N ALA A 163 -10.97 17.47 2.65
CA ALA A 163 -10.43 18.65 3.32
C ALA A 163 -8.88 18.70 3.32
N LEU A 164 -8.21 17.56 3.25
CA LEU A 164 -6.74 17.47 3.25
C LEU A 164 -6.10 17.77 1.88
N LEU A 165 -6.86 17.65 0.78
CA LEU A 165 -6.38 17.95 -0.58
C LEU A 165 -6.58 19.42 -1.00
N ALA A 166 -7.28 20.22 -0.18
CA ALA A 166 -7.64 21.61 -0.49
C ALA A 166 -6.78 22.66 0.24
N ARG A 167 -5.63 22.27 0.81
CA ARG A 167 -4.72 23.17 1.53
C ARG A 167 -3.40 23.38 0.80
#